data_AF-A0A7R9UTS2-F1
#
_entry.id   AF-A0A7R9UTS2-F1
#
_cell.length_a   1.000
_cell.length_b   1.000
_cell.length_c   1.000
_cell.angle_alpha   90.00
_cell.angle_beta   90.00
_cell.angle_gamma   90.00
#
_symmetry.space_group_name_H-M   'P 1'
#
loop_
_entity.id
_entity.type
_entity.pdbx_description
1 polymer ?
#
loop_
_entity_poly.entity_id
_entity_poly.type
_entity_poly.pdbx_seq_one_letter_code
_entity_poly.pdbx_strand_id
1 'polypeptide(L)'
;AYEVEYGSRAGVSVPRGHPLSAEDPLKLSTVVKRGDRVLLVDDLVATGGTLAAGVELIHRLGARVAECACVVELKMFYDPPAGSGLPSRKALFEGKRIADVPVWALISEDILTVAGELPAGYEDDGEEH
;
A
#
# COMPACT_ATOMS: atom_id res chain seq x y z
N ALA A 1 -19.05 7.74 12.04
CA ALA A 1 -18.84 6.30 12.21
C ALA A 1 -19.74 5.58 11.20
N TYR A 2 -19.30 4.44 10.68
CA TYR A 2 -20.11 3.58 9.82
C TYR A 2 -20.20 2.19 10.46
N GLU A 3 -21.34 1.53 10.29
CA GLU A 3 -21.58 0.20 10.85
C GLU A 3 -21.03 -0.88 9.91
N VAL A 4 -20.31 -1.84 10.47
CA VAL A 4 -19.88 -3.07 9.80
C VAL A 4 -20.25 -4.27 10.65
N GLU A 5 -20.15 -5.48 10.10
CA GLU A 5 -20.45 -6.74 10.81
C GLU A 5 -19.68 -6.88 12.15
N TYR A 6 -18.49 -6.28 12.23
CA TYR A 6 -17.63 -6.28 13.41
C TYR A 6 -17.85 -5.08 14.36
N GLY A 7 -19.00 -4.41 14.27
CA GLY A 7 -19.37 -3.25 15.08
C GLY A 7 -19.10 -1.90 14.45
N SER A 8 -19.27 -0.83 15.22
CA SER A 8 -19.12 0.55 14.74
C SER A 8 -17.65 0.90 14.49
N ARG A 9 -17.34 1.40 13.29
CA ARG A 9 -15.99 1.85 12.91
C ARG A 9 -15.97 3.35 12.67
N ALA A 10 -14.86 3.99 13.06
CA ALA A 10 -14.55 5.36 12.69
C ALA A 10 -13.34 5.35 11.75
N GLY A 11 -13.45 6.08 10.65
CA GLY A 11 -12.42 6.15 9.63
C GLY A 11 -12.86 7.09 8.52
N VAL A 12 -11.91 7.51 7.69
CA VAL A 12 -12.17 8.34 6.51
C VAL A 12 -11.64 7.61 5.30
N SER A 13 -12.52 7.38 4.32
CA SER A 13 -12.12 6.92 2.99
C SER A 13 -11.91 8.14 2.10
N VAL A 14 -10.77 8.19 1.41
CA VAL A 14 -10.48 9.24 0.42
C VAL A 14 -10.45 8.60 -0.97
N PRO A 15 -11.51 8.73 -1.78
CA PRO A 15 -11.57 8.07 -3.08
C PRO A 15 -10.60 8.71 -4.09
N ARG A 16 -10.04 7.86 -4.96
CA ARG A 16 -9.15 8.29 -6.05
C ARG A 16 -9.93 9.19 -7.02
N GLY A 17 -9.43 10.38 -7.32
CA GLY A 17 -10.05 11.31 -8.27
C GLY A 17 -11.08 12.27 -7.68
N HIS A 18 -11.35 12.23 -6.38
CA HIS A 18 -12.01 13.36 -5.72
C HIS A 18 -11.03 14.54 -5.81
N PRO A 19 -11.34 15.63 -6.55
CA PRO A 19 -10.53 16.82 -6.41
C PRO A 19 -10.54 17.17 -4.93
N LEU A 20 -9.41 17.65 -4.41
CA LEU A 20 -9.41 18.52 -3.23
C LEU A 20 -10.17 19.79 -3.66
N SER A 21 -11.47 19.68 -3.95
CA SER A 21 -12.30 20.77 -4.40
C SER A 21 -12.33 21.78 -3.28
N ALA A 22 -12.32 23.06 -3.64
CA ALA A 22 -12.28 24.19 -2.73
C ALA A 22 -13.33 24.16 -1.60
N GLU A 23 -14.34 23.29 -1.72
CA GLU A 23 -15.40 23.08 -0.73
C GLU A 23 -15.06 22.06 0.39
N ASP A 24 -14.10 21.14 0.23
CA ASP A 24 -13.65 20.22 1.31
C ASP A 24 -12.18 19.74 1.15
N PRO A 25 -11.18 20.63 1.14
CA PRO A 25 -9.75 20.27 1.04
C PRO A 25 -9.17 19.63 2.33
N LEU A 26 -9.99 19.34 3.34
CA LEU A 26 -9.57 19.07 4.73
C LEU A 26 -9.84 17.65 5.25
N LYS A 27 -10.49 16.76 4.50
CA LYS A 27 -10.86 15.44 5.07
C LYS A 27 -9.68 14.56 5.50
N LEU A 28 -8.54 14.64 4.84
CA LEU A 28 -7.35 13.89 5.28
C LEU A 28 -6.53 14.66 6.32
N SER A 29 -6.44 15.99 6.23
CA SER A 29 -5.73 16.81 7.23
C SER A 29 -6.48 16.94 8.56
N THR A 30 -7.79 16.68 8.58
CA THR A 30 -8.59 16.55 9.81
C THR A 30 -8.31 15.24 10.54
N VAL A 31 -7.83 14.21 9.84
CA VAL A 31 -7.53 12.88 10.39
C VAL A 31 -6.04 12.73 10.69
N VAL A 32 -5.18 13.07 9.73
CA VAL A 32 -3.72 13.03 9.84
C VAL A 32 -3.22 14.45 10.02
N LYS A 33 -2.68 14.75 11.19
CA LYS A 33 -2.19 16.06 11.57
C LYS A 33 -0.67 16.13 11.39
N ARG A 34 -0.18 17.35 11.20
CA ARG A 34 1.26 17.62 11.17
C ARG A 34 1.91 17.08 12.45
N GLY A 35 2.99 16.33 12.30
CA GLY A 35 3.71 15.70 13.40
C GLY A 35 3.21 14.31 13.80
N ASP A 36 2.08 13.84 13.26
CA ASP A 36 1.61 12.49 13.53
C ASP A 36 2.62 11.44 13.02
N ARG A 37 2.68 10.32 13.73
CA ARG A 37 3.41 9.12 13.33
C ARG A 37 2.42 8.11 12.78
N VAL A 38 2.58 7.74 11.52
CA VAL A 38 1.61 6.93 10.76
C VAL A 38 2.21 5.57 10.45
N LEU A 39 1.46 4.50 10.69
CA LEU A 39 1.72 3.16 10.15
C LEU A 39 0.90 3.03 8.86
N LEU A 40 1.57 2.79 7.73
CA LEU A 40 0.88 2.46 6.48
C LEU A 40 0.66 0.95 6.42
N VAL A 41 -0.55 0.52 6.07
CA VAL A 41 -0.90 -0.90 5.98
C VAL A 41 -1.48 -1.18 4.59
N ASP A 42 -1.00 -2.25 3.96
CA ASP A 42 -1.53 -2.79 2.71
C ASP A 42 -1.69 -4.31 2.85
N ASP A 43 -2.39 -4.96 1.94
CA ASP A 43 -2.45 -6.43 1.91
C ASP A 43 -1.17 -7.04 1.32
N LEU A 44 -0.72 -6.51 0.19
CA LEU A 44 0.39 -7.02 -0.59
C LEU A 44 1.30 -5.89 -1.06
N VAL A 45 2.61 -6.10 -0.94
CA VAL A 45 3.62 -5.23 -1.56
C VAL A 45 4.34 -5.96 -2.68
N ALA A 46 4.12 -5.49 -3.91
CA ALA A 46 4.89 -5.86 -5.09
C ALA A 46 6.03 -4.86 -5.33
N THR A 47 5.91 -4.04 -6.37
CA THR A 47 6.87 -2.99 -6.74
C THR A 47 6.98 -1.86 -5.71
N GLY A 48 6.01 -1.76 -4.78
CA GLY A 48 5.96 -0.73 -3.75
C GLY A 48 5.40 0.62 -4.21
N GLY A 49 4.83 0.72 -5.41
CA GLY A 49 4.24 1.97 -5.92
C GLY A 49 3.16 2.55 -5.01
N THR A 50 2.24 1.72 -4.51
CA THR A 50 1.17 2.12 -3.58
C THR A 50 1.73 2.68 -2.27
N LEU A 51 2.62 1.92 -1.62
CA LEU A 51 3.28 2.37 -0.39
C LEU A 51 4.03 3.69 -0.61
N ALA A 52 4.79 3.81 -1.70
CA ALA A 52 5.55 5.01 -2.00
C ALA A 52 4.65 6.26 -2.18
N ALA A 53 3.52 6.11 -2.87
CA ALA A 53 2.53 7.18 -3.00
C ALA A 53 1.90 7.54 -1.64
N GLY A 54 1.61 6.54 -0.80
CA GLY A 54 1.14 6.74 0.57
C GLY A 54 2.13 7.51 1.44
N VAL A 55 3.41 7.13 1.42
CA VAL A 55 4.48 7.81 2.16
C VAL A 55 4.59 9.27 1.71
N GLU A 56 4.62 9.52 0.41
CA GLU A 56 4.67 10.88 -0.14
C GLU A 56 3.47 11.73 0.29
N LEU A 57 2.26 11.15 0.30
CA LEU A 57 1.06 11.84 0.75
C LEU A 57 1.16 12.23 2.23
N ILE A 58 1.54 11.29 3.11
CA ILE A 58 1.70 11.55 4.55
C ILE A 58 2.77 12.61 4.80
N HIS A 59 3.89 12.56 4.08
CA HIS A 59 4.94 13.58 4.18
C HIS A 59 4.46 14.97 3.73
N ARG A 60 3.63 15.06 2.67
CA ARG A 60 3.03 16.33 2.23
C ARG A 60 2.08 16.94 3.26
N LEU A 61 1.45 16.11 4.11
CA LEU A 61 0.63 16.56 5.25
C LEU A 61 1.48 16.99 6.46
N GLY A 62 2.80 16.85 6.39
CA GLY A 62 3.73 17.19 7.48
C GLY A 62 3.74 16.17 8.62
N ALA A 63 3.17 14.99 8.42
CA ALA A 63 3.31 13.83 9.28
C ALA A 63 4.53 12.98 8.86
N ARG A 64 4.85 11.95 9.63
CA ARG A 64 5.92 10.99 9.31
C ARG A 64 5.39 9.57 9.27
N VAL A 65 5.82 8.80 8.29
CA VAL A 65 5.58 7.35 8.30
C VAL A 65 6.60 6.69 9.23
N ALA A 66 6.12 5.89 10.19
CA ALA A 66 6.97 5.12 11.07
C ALA A 66 7.51 3.87 10.36
N GLU A 67 6.63 3.17 9.66
CA GLU A 67 6.91 2.00 8.82
C GLU A 67 5.69 1.69 7.94
N CYS A 68 5.89 0.79 6.99
CA CYS A 68 4.84 0.14 6.21
C CYS A 68 4.73 -1.33 6.65
N ALA A 69 3.51 -1.84 6.75
CA ALA A 69 3.24 -3.25 7.04
C ALA A 69 2.32 -3.85 5.97
N CYS A 70 2.65 -5.06 5.53
CA CYS A 70 1.86 -5.83 4.59
C CYS A 70 1.63 -7.25 5.11
N VAL A 71 0.63 -7.93 4.58
CA VAL A 71 0.49 -9.37 4.82
C VAL A 71 1.51 -10.11 3.96
N VAL A 72 1.53 -9.83 2.66
CA VAL A 72 2.39 -10.51 1.67
C VAL A 72 3.41 -9.55 1.06
N GLU A 73 4.63 -10.01 0.87
CA GLU A 73 5.66 -9.32 0.09
C GLU A 73 6.13 -10.17 -1.08
N LEU A 74 6.24 -9.56 -2.26
CA LEU A 74 6.89 -10.17 -3.42
C LEU A 74 8.36 -9.69 -3.49
N LYS A 75 9.26 -10.41 -2.83
CA LYS A 75 10.69 -10.11 -2.71
C LYS A 75 11.41 -10.04 -4.06
N MET A 76 10.91 -10.72 -5.09
CA MET A 76 11.43 -10.63 -6.45
C MET A 76 11.47 -9.18 -7.00
N PHE A 77 10.66 -8.27 -6.46
CA PHE A 77 10.68 -6.84 -6.82
C PHE A 77 11.50 -5.96 -5.86
N TYR A 78 12.07 -6.49 -4.77
CA TYR A 78 12.79 -5.66 -3.80
C TYR A 78 14.07 -5.06 -4.39
N ASP A 79 15.00 -5.92 -4.80
CA ASP A 79 16.26 -5.54 -5.44
C ASP A 79 16.64 -6.59 -6.50
N PRO A 80 15.88 -6.68 -7.61
CA PRO A 80 16.09 -7.70 -8.63
C PRO A 80 17.47 -7.57 -9.30
N PRO A 81 18.02 -8.67 -9.86
CA PRO A 81 19.27 -8.62 -10.60
C PRO A 81 19.25 -7.59 -11.73
N ALA A 82 20.37 -6.89 -11.92
CA ALA A 82 20.54 -5.96 -13.03
C ALA A 82 20.33 -6.67 -14.37
N GLY A 83 19.54 -6.04 -15.27
CA GLY A 83 19.22 -6.60 -16.58
C GLY A 83 18.04 -7.58 -16.61
N SER A 84 17.41 -7.88 -15.46
CA SER A 84 16.19 -8.72 -15.40
C SER A 84 14.96 -8.11 -16.06
N GLY A 85 14.93 -6.79 -16.27
CA GLY A 85 13.76 -6.05 -16.73
C GLY A 85 12.68 -5.85 -15.65
N LEU A 86 12.87 -6.42 -14.46
CA LEU A 86 11.94 -6.23 -13.34
C LEU A 86 12.14 -4.85 -12.69
N PRO A 87 11.06 -4.19 -12.24
CA PRO A 87 11.16 -2.96 -11.45
C PRO A 87 11.80 -3.25 -10.08
N SER A 88 12.62 -2.32 -9.60
CA SER A 88 13.27 -2.36 -8.28
C SER A 88 12.56 -1.43 -7.32
N ARG A 89 11.96 -1.99 -6.26
CA ARG A 89 11.36 -1.23 -5.15
C ARG A 89 12.42 -0.43 -4.40
N LYS A 90 13.61 -0.99 -4.21
CA LYS A 90 14.76 -0.28 -3.61
C LYS A 90 15.10 0.98 -4.41
N ALA A 91 15.25 0.87 -5.73
CA ALA A 91 15.51 2.02 -6.59
C ALA A 91 14.37 3.04 -6.58
N LEU A 92 13.11 2.58 -6.55
CA LEU A 92 11.92 3.44 -6.41
C LEU A 92 11.97 4.25 -5.10
N PHE A 93 12.26 3.59 -3.98
CA PHE A 93 12.28 4.22 -2.65
C PHE A 93 13.47 5.18 -2.50
N GLU A 94 14.64 4.82 -3.02
CA GLU A 94 15.81 5.70 -3.10
C GLU A 94 15.52 6.94 -3.96
N GLY A 95 14.94 6.75 -5.15
CA GLY A 95 14.59 7.84 -6.06
C GLY A 95 13.56 8.82 -5.48
N LYS A 96 12.66 8.33 -4.63
CA LYS A 96 11.68 9.14 -3.89
C LYS A 96 12.21 9.69 -2.56
N ARG A 97 13.44 9.35 -2.16
CA ARG A 97 14.07 9.72 -0.88
C ARG A 97 13.22 9.29 0.32
N ILE A 98 12.75 8.04 0.28
CA ILE A 98 11.98 7.39 1.35
C ILE A 98 12.57 6.02 1.74
N ALA A 99 13.82 5.76 1.36
CA ALA A 99 14.51 4.49 1.62
C ALA A 99 14.75 4.23 3.12
N ASP A 100 14.59 5.25 3.97
CA ASP A 100 14.65 5.16 5.42
C ASP A 100 13.35 4.62 6.05
N VAL A 101 12.25 4.51 5.29
CA VAL A 101 10.98 3.96 5.77
C VAL A 101 11.02 2.43 5.71
N PRO A 102 10.96 1.71 6.84
CA PRO A 102 10.94 0.25 6.85
C PRO A 102 9.67 -0.32 6.22
N VAL A 103 9.78 -1.48 5.56
CA VAL A 103 8.64 -2.27 5.08
C VAL A 103 8.72 -3.64 5.71
N TRP A 104 7.63 -4.07 6.35
CA TRP A 104 7.50 -5.38 6.97
C TRP A 104 6.40 -6.18 6.29
N ALA A 105 6.61 -7.47 6.13
CA ALA A 105 5.57 -8.40 5.69
C ALA A 105 5.54 -9.65 6.57
N LEU A 106 4.35 -10.22 6.76
CA LEU A 106 4.18 -11.45 7.54
C LEU A 106 4.67 -12.67 6.76
N ILE A 107 4.42 -12.70 5.46
CA ILE A 107 4.78 -13.78 4.55
C ILE A 107 5.38 -13.23 3.24
N SER A 108 6.16 -14.05 2.54
CA SER A 108 6.68 -13.76 1.20
C SER A 108 6.02 -14.63 0.13
N GLU A 109 6.37 -14.39 -1.14
CA GLU A 109 5.94 -15.19 -2.28
C GLU A 109 6.23 -16.69 -2.13
N ASP A 110 7.12 -17.08 -1.20
CA ASP A 110 7.44 -18.49 -0.91
C ASP A 110 6.22 -19.32 -0.49
N ILE A 111 5.15 -18.68 0.01
CA ILE A 111 3.88 -19.34 0.36
C ILE A 111 2.92 -19.45 -0.83
N LEU A 112 3.18 -18.72 -1.92
CA LEU A 112 2.35 -18.76 -3.13
C LEU A 112 2.68 -20.03 -3.92
N THR A 113 2.02 -21.13 -3.56
CA THR A 113 2.15 -22.39 -4.30
C THR A 113 1.20 -22.43 -5.49
N VAL A 114 1.63 -23.07 -6.58
CA VAL A 114 0.79 -23.37 -7.75
C VAL A 114 -0.25 -24.48 -7.51
N ALA A 115 -0.39 -24.93 -6.26
CA ALA A 115 -1.19 -26.10 -5.89
C ALA A 115 -2.64 -25.79 -5.51
N GLY A 116 -3.13 -24.58 -5.83
CA GLY A 116 -4.54 -24.25 -5.70
C GLY A 116 -5.36 -25.02 -6.73
N GLU A 117 -6.01 -26.10 -6.33
CA GLU A 117 -7.02 -26.74 -7.18
C GLU A 117 -8.17 -25.75 -7.41
N LEU A 118 -8.35 -25.34 -8.66
CA LEU A 118 -9.52 -24.56 -9.04
C LEU A 118 -10.77 -25.44 -8.87
N PRO A 119 -11.86 -24.91 -8.28
CA PRO A 119 -13.09 -25.67 -8.15
C PRO A 119 -13.65 -26.05 -9.53
N ALA A 120 -14.32 -27.20 -9.61
CA ALA A 120 -14.95 -27.64 -10.85
C ALA A 120 -15.96 -26.59 -11.35
N GLY A 121 -15.77 -26.10 -12.58
CA GLY A 121 -16.59 -25.04 -13.16
C GLY A 121 -16.11 -23.62 -12.87
N TYR A 122 -14.90 -23.43 -12.35
CA TYR A 122 -14.28 -22.10 -12.29
C TYR A 122 -14.07 -21.54 -13.70
N GLU A 123 -14.72 -20.42 -14.00
CA GLU A 123 -14.47 -19.59 -15.18
C GLU A 123 -13.72 -18.34 -14.72
N ASP A 124 -12.51 -18.17 -15.24
CA ASP A 124 -11.77 -16.90 -15.14
C ASP A 124 -12.50 -15.89 -16.04
N ASP A 125 -13.10 -14.86 -15.45
CA ASP A 125 -13.85 -13.85 -16.18
C ASP A 125 -12.95 -12.85 -16.93
N GLY A 126 -11.63 -12.99 -16.81
CA GLY A 126 -10.65 -12.20 -17.53
C GLY A 126 -10.64 -10.72 -17.13
N GLU A 127 -11.30 -10.35 -16.03
CA GLU A 127 -11.10 -9.04 -15.42
C GLU A 127 -9.78 -9.05 -14.62
N GLU A 128 -9.07 -7.93 -14.59
CA GLU A 128 -7.92 -7.78 -13.68
C GLU A 128 -8.44 -7.94 -12.24
N HIS A 129 -8.13 -9.07 -11.62
CA HIS A 129 -8.22 -9.26 -10.17
C HIS A 129 -6.97 -8.71 -9.47
#